data_AF-A0A1G4SU20-F1
#
_entry.id   AF-A0A1G4SU20-F1
#
_cell.length_a   1.000
_cell.length_b   1.000
_cell.length_c   1.000
_cell.angle_alpha   90.00
_cell.angle_beta   90.00
_cell.angle_gamma   90.00
#
_symmetry.space_group_name_H-M   'P 1'
#
loop_
_entity.id
_entity.type
_entity.pdbx_description
1 polymer ?
#
loop_
_entity_poly.entity_id
_entity_poly.type
_entity_poly.pdbx_seq_one_letter_code
_entity_poly.pdbx_strand_id
1 'polypeptide(L)'
;MPDTHVRDNSVRTSPTSQGVTASEVKRAPAGSAALNPQALSALYDHDHIESVQKMSHDLKRLLSGCDAARLKTDVKLQVARLNDWTTTYLKGLDAAQKISEVGYDTLIEAQKELALSLDDFLRFEGEGGNLAPSTDQERRVEEMSKALRRISSLIPAVEETFASAGDPEVEPATPDTTPPPDNAPEYDPPAPDGNPELPSEIPPVMDPKM
;
A
#
# COMPACT_ATOMS: atom_id res chain seq x y z
N MET A 1 8.39 -17.97 -77.51
CA MET A 1 8.65 -17.62 -76.11
C MET A 1 7.53 -16.71 -75.62
N PRO A 2 6.60 -17.19 -74.80
CA PRO A 2 5.63 -16.37 -74.09
C PRO A 2 5.99 -16.27 -72.60
N ASP A 3 6.35 -15.09 -72.12
CA ASP A 3 6.59 -14.84 -70.69
C ASP A 3 5.28 -14.48 -69.98
N THR A 4 4.61 -15.50 -69.47
CA THR A 4 3.31 -15.39 -68.79
C THR A 4 3.51 -14.93 -67.34
N HIS A 5 3.29 -13.65 -67.05
CA HIS A 5 3.35 -13.14 -65.68
C HIS A 5 2.27 -13.78 -64.78
N VAL A 6 2.66 -14.76 -63.98
CA VAL A 6 1.84 -15.33 -62.91
C VAL A 6 1.64 -14.26 -61.83
N ARG A 7 0.41 -13.74 -61.71
CA ARG A 7 -0.03 -12.96 -60.55
C ARG A 7 -0.75 -13.89 -59.58
N ASP A 8 0.01 -14.54 -58.72
CA ASP A 8 -0.58 -15.20 -57.56
C ASP A 8 -1.02 -14.13 -56.56
N ASN A 9 -2.34 -13.97 -56.41
CA ASN A 9 -2.94 -12.91 -55.63
C ASN A 9 -3.97 -13.47 -54.64
N SER A 10 -3.65 -14.63 -54.07
CA SER A 10 -4.43 -15.34 -53.06
C SER A 10 -4.28 -14.70 -51.67
N VAL A 11 -5.28 -13.92 -51.22
CA VAL A 11 -5.50 -13.57 -49.79
C VAL A 11 -6.92 -13.00 -49.60
N ARG A 12 -7.52 -13.23 -48.42
CA ARG A 12 -8.81 -12.66 -47.93
C ARG A 12 -10.07 -13.08 -48.71
N THR A 13 -10.48 -14.33 -48.48
CA THR A 13 -11.91 -14.62 -48.30
C THR A 13 -12.41 -13.94 -47.02
N SER A 14 -13.59 -13.32 -47.07
CA SER A 14 -14.22 -12.68 -45.90
C SER A 14 -15.12 -13.68 -45.15
N PRO A 15 -14.95 -13.93 -43.84
CA PRO A 15 -15.96 -14.61 -43.05
C PRO A 15 -17.17 -13.68 -42.81
N THR A 16 -18.37 -14.17 -43.12
CA THR A 16 -19.63 -13.44 -42.92
C THR A 16 -19.87 -13.15 -41.44
N SER A 17 -20.15 -11.91 -41.09
CA SER A 17 -20.69 -11.54 -39.78
C SER A 17 -22.12 -12.08 -39.60
N GLN A 18 -22.25 -13.30 -39.07
CA GLN A 18 -23.50 -13.74 -38.47
C GLN A 18 -23.68 -13.07 -37.10
N GLY A 19 -24.91 -12.70 -36.76
CA GLY A 19 -25.20 -11.81 -35.64
C GLY A 19 -24.97 -12.45 -34.27
N VAL A 20 -24.18 -11.78 -33.42
CA VAL A 20 -24.17 -12.03 -31.98
C VAL A 20 -25.43 -11.38 -31.39
N THR A 21 -26.39 -12.19 -30.98
CA THR A 21 -27.59 -11.73 -30.27
C THR A 21 -27.21 -11.24 -28.87
N ALA A 22 -27.57 -10.00 -28.54
CA ALA A 22 -27.28 -9.43 -27.24
C ALA A 22 -28.21 -10.01 -26.15
N SER A 23 -27.77 -11.05 -25.42
CA SER A 23 -28.32 -11.46 -24.12
C SER A 23 -27.46 -12.50 -23.38
N GLU A 24 -26.32 -12.10 -22.80
CA GLU A 24 -25.94 -12.59 -21.47
C GLU A 24 -24.89 -11.67 -20.79
N VAL A 25 -25.32 -10.48 -20.35
CA VAL A 25 -24.53 -9.70 -19.38
C VAL A 25 -24.69 -10.36 -18.01
N LYS A 26 -24.01 -11.49 -17.83
CA LYS A 26 -23.96 -12.21 -16.56
C LYS A 26 -23.21 -11.37 -15.54
N ARG A 27 -23.98 -10.68 -14.69
CA ARG A 27 -23.53 -9.80 -13.59
C ARG A 27 -22.09 -10.07 -13.16
N ALA A 28 -21.17 -9.18 -13.54
CA ALA A 28 -20.03 -8.93 -12.68
C ALA A 28 -20.59 -8.51 -11.30
N PRO A 29 -20.04 -9.00 -10.17
CA PRO A 29 -20.39 -8.44 -8.89
C PRO A 29 -20.02 -6.96 -8.92
N ALA A 30 -21.00 -6.08 -8.68
CA ALA A 30 -20.78 -4.64 -8.53
C ALA A 30 -20.14 -4.36 -7.16
N GLY A 31 -19.02 -5.03 -6.90
CA GLY A 31 -18.12 -4.77 -5.80
C GLY A 31 -17.33 -3.51 -6.07
N SER A 32 -18.01 -2.37 -6.09
CA SER A 32 -17.41 -1.11 -5.63
C SER A 32 -17.14 -1.28 -4.14
N ALA A 33 -16.12 -2.08 -3.82
CA ALA A 33 -15.55 -2.11 -2.49
C ALA A 33 -15.00 -0.70 -2.26
N ALA A 34 -15.75 0.11 -1.51
CA ALA A 34 -15.18 1.26 -0.84
C ALA A 34 -13.98 0.71 -0.07
N LEU A 35 -12.78 1.11 -0.48
CA LEU A 35 -11.54 0.67 0.14
C LEU A 35 -11.60 1.21 1.56
N ASN A 36 -11.92 0.35 2.54
CA ASN A 36 -11.99 0.76 3.93
C ASN A 36 -10.60 1.33 4.28
N PRO A 37 -10.49 2.59 4.76
CA PRO A 37 -9.19 3.16 5.12
C PRO A 37 -8.43 2.30 6.13
N GLN A 38 -9.12 1.59 7.03
CA GLN A 38 -8.50 0.60 7.93
C GLN A 38 -7.88 -0.58 7.16
N ALA A 39 -8.51 -1.01 6.06
CA ALA A 39 -7.99 -2.07 5.19
C ALA A 39 -6.91 -1.57 4.22
N LEU A 40 -6.72 -0.26 4.06
CA LEU A 40 -5.53 0.30 3.41
C LEU A 40 -4.38 0.43 4.44
N SER A 41 -4.66 0.98 5.62
CA SER A 41 -3.69 1.09 6.73
C SER A 41 -3.10 -0.28 7.08
N ALA A 42 -3.93 -1.32 7.21
CA ALA A 42 -3.49 -2.70 7.49
C ALA A 42 -2.72 -3.38 6.33
N LEU A 43 -2.64 -2.76 5.14
CA LEU A 43 -1.75 -3.20 4.06
C LEU A 43 -0.38 -2.51 4.13
N TYR A 44 -0.19 -1.54 5.03
CA TYR A 44 1.06 -0.80 5.25
C TYR A 44 1.74 -1.13 6.58
N ASP A 45 1.12 -1.96 7.42
CA ASP A 45 1.73 -2.51 8.63
C ASP A 45 3.04 -3.26 8.32
N HIS A 46 4.06 -3.06 9.17
CA HIS A 46 5.39 -3.64 8.99
C HIS A 46 5.34 -5.18 8.91
N ASP A 47 4.55 -5.80 9.79
CA ASP A 47 4.29 -7.24 9.85
C ASP A 47 3.74 -7.79 8.52
N HIS A 48 2.90 -7.02 7.82
CA HIS A 48 2.36 -7.42 6.51
C HIS A 48 3.45 -7.34 5.42
N ILE A 49 4.28 -6.31 5.43
CA ILE A 49 5.43 -6.19 4.52
C ILE A 49 6.40 -7.38 4.74
N GLU A 50 6.75 -7.72 5.98
CA GLU A 50 7.58 -8.90 6.29
C GLU A 50 6.93 -10.22 5.84
N SER A 51 5.62 -10.38 6.10
CA SER A 51 4.84 -11.57 5.70
C SER A 51 4.88 -11.78 4.17
N VAL A 52 4.71 -10.70 3.40
CA VAL A 52 4.77 -10.75 1.92
C VAL A 52 6.20 -10.97 1.42
N GLN A 53 7.23 -10.42 2.10
CA GLN A 53 8.63 -10.72 1.79
C GLN A 53 8.96 -12.21 1.99
N LYS A 54 8.52 -12.78 3.12
CA LYS A 54 8.64 -14.22 3.41
C LYS A 54 7.93 -15.07 2.37
N MET A 55 6.71 -14.72 1.96
CA MET A 55 6.00 -15.38 0.86
C MET A 55 6.79 -15.31 -0.45
N SER A 56 7.41 -14.17 -0.79
CA SER A 56 8.27 -14.07 -1.98
C SER A 56 9.50 -14.97 -1.89
N HIS A 57 10.15 -15.07 -0.72
CA HIS A 57 11.26 -16.00 -0.50
C HIS A 57 10.83 -17.46 -0.68
N ASP A 58 9.70 -17.86 -0.10
CA ASP A 58 9.24 -19.24 -0.17
C ASP A 58 8.73 -19.62 -1.57
N LEU A 59 8.17 -18.67 -2.34
CA LEU A 59 7.88 -18.84 -3.76
C LEU A 59 9.15 -18.97 -4.62
N LYS A 60 10.24 -18.24 -4.29
CA LYS A 60 11.55 -18.40 -4.95
C LYS A 60 12.15 -19.79 -4.67
N ARG A 61 12.12 -20.23 -3.40
CA ARG A 61 12.53 -21.59 -3.00
C ARG A 61 11.68 -22.66 -3.69
N LEU A 62 10.36 -22.46 -3.81
CA LEU A 62 9.45 -23.38 -4.49
C LEU A 62 9.80 -23.51 -5.97
N LEU A 63 10.10 -22.42 -6.69
CA LEU A 63 10.55 -22.48 -8.10
C LEU A 63 11.81 -23.34 -8.26
N SER A 64 12.85 -23.10 -7.46
CA SER A 64 14.07 -23.91 -7.49
C SER A 64 13.79 -25.40 -7.19
N GLY A 65 12.85 -25.67 -6.28
CA GLY A 65 12.35 -27.02 -6.01
C GLY A 65 11.60 -27.64 -7.19
N CYS A 66 10.75 -26.89 -7.87
CA CYS A 66 10.03 -27.35 -9.07
C CYS A 66 11.00 -27.68 -10.22
N ASP A 67 12.11 -26.95 -10.35
CA ASP A 67 13.16 -27.22 -11.33
C ASP A 67 13.91 -28.51 -11.01
N ALA A 68 14.39 -28.69 -9.77
CA ALA A 68 15.02 -29.92 -9.31
C ALA A 68 14.10 -31.15 -9.44
N ALA A 69 12.83 -31.01 -9.08
CA ALA A 69 11.83 -32.07 -9.15
C ALA A 69 11.25 -32.34 -10.56
N ARG A 70 11.72 -31.62 -11.60
CA ARG A 70 11.30 -31.78 -13.01
C ARG A 70 9.77 -31.73 -13.22
N LEU A 71 9.07 -30.92 -12.43
CA LEU A 71 7.61 -30.83 -12.46
C LEU A 71 7.07 -30.33 -13.81
N LYS A 72 5.79 -30.65 -14.09
CA LYS A 72 5.06 -30.22 -15.30
C LYS A 72 5.17 -28.70 -15.49
N THR A 73 5.45 -28.27 -16.73
CA THR A 73 5.67 -26.87 -17.11
C THR A 73 4.56 -25.93 -16.63
N ASP A 74 3.29 -26.36 -16.66
CA ASP A 74 2.14 -25.56 -16.22
C ASP A 74 2.26 -25.14 -14.74
N VAL A 75 2.73 -26.04 -13.87
CA VAL A 75 2.89 -25.79 -12.43
C VAL A 75 4.02 -24.78 -12.21
N LYS A 76 5.15 -24.94 -12.90
CA LYS A 76 6.25 -23.96 -12.89
C LYS A 76 5.75 -22.58 -13.32
N LEU A 77 4.99 -22.52 -14.40
CA LEU A 77 4.44 -21.27 -14.96
C LEU A 77 3.35 -20.65 -14.08
N GLN A 78 2.66 -21.42 -13.23
CA GLN A 78 1.75 -20.88 -12.20
C GLN A 78 2.53 -20.27 -11.03
N VAL A 79 3.50 -21.00 -10.46
CA VAL A 79 4.33 -20.50 -9.34
C VAL A 79 5.16 -19.29 -9.78
N ALA A 80 5.66 -19.26 -11.01
CA ALA A 80 6.43 -18.15 -11.55
C ALA A 80 5.58 -16.86 -11.59
N ARG A 81 4.39 -16.92 -12.22
CA ARG A 81 3.47 -15.78 -12.27
C ARG A 81 3.05 -15.30 -10.89
N LEU A 82 2.84 -16.20 -9.93
CA LEU A 82 2.54 -15.81 -8.55
C LEU A 82 3.72 -15.06 -7.90
N ASN A 83 4.95 -15.53 -8.10
CA ASN A 83 6.17 -14.86 -7.62
C ASN A 83 6.39 -13.49 -8.28
N ASP A 84 6.12 -13.37 -9.59
CA ASP A 84 6.17 -12.09 -10.31
C ASP A 84 5.13 -11.10 -9.75
N TRP A 85 3.92 -11.57 -9.45
CA TRP A 85 2.86 -10.77 -8.84
C TRP A 85 3.21 -10.35 -7.41
N THR A 86 3.70 -11.26 -6.55
CA THR A 86 4.18 -10.92 -5.20
C THR A 86 5.35 -9.93 -5.24
N THR A 87 6.29 -10.11 -6.17
CA THR A 87 7.44 -9.21 -6.34
C THR A 87 7.02 -7.84 -6.89
N THR A 88 5.96 -7.77 -7.69
CA THR A 88 5.37 -6.50 -8.14
C THR A 88 4.61 -5.82 -7.01
N TYR A 89 3.86 -6.58 -6.22
CA TYR A 89 3.11 -6.08 -5.07
C TYR A 89 4.02 -5.51 -3.97
N LEU A 90 5.15 -6.17 -3.66
CA LEU A 90 6.17 -5.64 -2.74
C LEU A 90 6.73 -4.28 -3.15
N LYS A 91 6.88 -4.01 -4.45
CA LYS A 91 7.29 -2.69 -4.96
C LYS A 91 6.18 -1.64 -4.79
N GLY A 92 4.91 -2.07 -4.85
CA GLY A 92 3.77 -1.23 -4.54
C GLY A 92 3.71 -0.85 -3.06
N LEU A 93 4.02 -1.79 -2.15
CA LEU A 93 4.12 -1.54 -0.72
C LEU A 93 5.29 -0.59 -0.38
N ASP A 94 6.49 -0.86 -0.90
CA ASP A 94 7.68 -0.01 -0.76
C ASP A 94 7.44 1.43 -1.28
N ALA A 95 6.73 1.57 -2.40
CA ALA A 95 6.35 2.89 -2.93
C ALA A 95 5.29 3.59 -2.06
N ALA A 96 4.29 2.85 -1.57
CA ALA A 96 3.24 3.42 -0.71
C ALA A 96 3.78 3.86 0.66
N GLN A 97 4.64 3.05 1.28
CA GLN A 97 5.33 3.38 2.52
C GLN A 97 6.12 4.70 2.39
N LYS A 98 6.82 4.90 1.26
CA LYS A 98 7.55 6.16 1.01
C LYS A 98 6.61 7.36 0.81
N ILE A 99 5.40 7.14 0.29
CA ILE A 99 4.40 8.20 0.16
C ILE A 99 3.81 8.56 1.52
N SER A 100 3.57 7.60 2.43
CA SER A 100 3.15 7.90 3.80
C SER A 100 4.26 8.48 4.67
N GLU A 101 5.52 8.10 4.46
CA GLU A 101 6.67 8.60 5.23
C GLU A 101 7.10 10.03 4.83
N VAL A 102 7.20 10.33 3.54
CA VAL A 102 7.74 11.62 3.04
C VAL A 102 6.93 12.29 1.94
N GLY A 103 5.89 11.64 1.41
CA GLY A 103 5.11 12.14 0.27
C GLY A 103 4.32 13.42 0.56
N TYR A 104 3.81 13.58 1.78
CA TYR A 104 3.14 14.80 2.23
C TYR A 104 4.11 15.99 2.27
N ASP A 105 5.22 15.86 2.98
CA ASP A 105 6.25 16.91 3.09
C ASP A 105 6.85 17.28 1.72
N THR A 106 7.09 16.29 0.86
CA THR A 106 7.56 16.52 -0.52
C THR A 106 6.57 17.37 -1.33
N LEU A 107 5.25 17.17 -1.17
CA LEU A 107 4.24 18.00 -1.84
C LEU A 107 4.15 19.40 -1.25
N ILE A 108 4.28 19.54 0.08
CA ILE A 108 4.31 20.82 0.79
C ILE A 108 5.55 21.64 0.39
N GLU A 109 6.72 21.01 0.23
CA GLU A 109 7.94 21.65 -0.24
C GLU A 109 7.82 22.09 -1.71
N ALA A 110 7.37 21.19 -2.60
CA ALA A 110 7.12 21.52 -4.00
C ALA A 110 6.06 22.64 -4.18
N GLN A 111 5.06 22.74 -3.29
CA GLN A 111 4.10 23.84 -3.26
C GLN A 111 4.78 25.17 -2.93
N LYS A 112 5.68 25.19 -1.93
CA LYS A 112 6.43 26.39 -1.51
C LYS A 112 7.39 26.84 -2.60
N GLU A 113 8.18 25.94 -3.17
CA GLU A 113 9.12 26.25 -4.27
C GLU A 113 8.39 26.80 -5.50
N LEU A 114 7.25 26.20 -5.88
CA LEU A 114 6.46 26.69 -7.01
C LEU A 114 5.80 28.04 -6.73
N ALA A 115 5.38 28.31 -5.48
CA ALA A 115 4.85 29.61 -5.09
C ALA A 115 5.94 30.70 -5.12
N LEU A 116 7.14 30.41 -4.61
CA LEU A 116 8.29 31.32 -4.68
C LEU A 116 8.73 31.57 -6.13
N SER A 117 8.80 30.51 -6.96
CA SER A 117 9.12 30.64 -8.38
C SER A 117 8.07 31.44 -9.16
N LEU A 118 6.82 31.54 -8.68
CA LEU A 118 5.77 32.37 -9.28
C LEU A 118 5.87 33.83 -8.80
N ASP A 119 6.14 34.06 -7.50
CA ASP A 119 6.36 35.40 -6.94
C ASP A 119 7.60 36.08 -7.56
N ASP A 120 8.73 35.38 -7.62
CA ASP A 120 9.95 35.88 -8.28
C ASP A 120 9.67 36.26 -9.75
N PHE A 121 8.92 35.44 -10.47
CA PHE A 121 8.60 35.67 -11.88
C PHE A 121 7.72 36.92 -12.08
N LEU A 122 6.70 37.09 -11.22
CA LEU A 122 5.83 38.28 -11.21
C LEU A 122 6.57 39.54 -10.70
N ARG A 123 7.55 39.41 -9.81
CA ARG A 123 8.39 40.52 -9.35
C ARG A 123 9.30 41.04 -10.47
N PHE A 124 9.95 40.14 -11.21
CA PHE A 124 10.79 40.53 -12.35
C PHE A 124 9.99 41.14 -13.51
N GLU A 125 8.70 40.84 -13.65
CA GLU A 125 7.79 41.57 -14.54
C GLU A 125 7.63 43.04 -14.14
N GLY A 126 7.47 43.33 -12.84
CA GLY A 126 7.39 44.70 -12.33
C GLY A 126 8.68 45.52 -12.49
N GLU A 127 9.84 44.85 -12.53
CA GLU A 127 11.16 45.49 -12.68
C GLU A 127 11.54 45.76 -14.15
N GLY A 128 10.94 45.05 -15.12
CA GLY A 128 11.25 45.18 -16.55
C GLY A 128 10.76 46.48 -17.23
N GLY A 129 9.89 47.25 -16.57
CA GLY A 129 9.23 48.42 -17.13
C GLY A 129 7.99 48.07 -17.97
N ASN A 130 7.18 49.08 -18.31
CA ASN A 130 5.83 48.94 -18.89
C ASN A 130 5.82 48.43 -20.36
N LEU A 131 6.25 47.20 -20.59
CA LEU A 131 5.91 46.38 -21.74
C LEU A 131 4.78 45.43 -21.32
N ALA A 132 3.84 45.16 -22.24
CA ALA A 132 2.85 44.11 -21.99
C ALA A 132 3.56 42.74 -21.91
N PRO A 133 3.11 41.82 -21.02
CA PRO A 133 3.73 40.50 -20.89
C PRO A 133 3.69 39.75 -22.22
N SER A 134 4.72 38.94 -22.47
CA SER A 134 4.78 38.10 -23.68
C SER A 134 3.69 37.00 -23.62
N THR A 135 3.19 36.56 -24.77
CA THR A 135 2.17 35.48 -24.80
C THR A 135 2.70 34.13 -24.30
N ASP A 136 4.01 33.88 -24.40
CA ASP A 136 4.65 32.70 -23.76
C ASP A 136 4.82 32.89 -22.23
N GLN A 137 4.86 34.15 -21.78
CA GLN A 137 5.02 34.54 -20.38
C GLN A 137 3.69 34.47 -19.63
N GLU A 138 2.60 35.01 -20.19
CA GLU A 138 1.22 34.81 -19.70
C GLU A 138 0.91 33.30 -19.56
N ARG A 139 1.25 32.52 -20.59
CA ARG A 139 1.10 31.06 -20.59
C ARG A 139 1.92 30.37 -19.48
N ARG A 140 3.11 30.87 -19.17
CA ARG A 140 3.96 30.32 -18.10
C ARG A 140 3.38 30.60 -16.71
N VAL A 141 2.86 31.81 -16.49
CA VAL A 141 2.11 32.19 -15.28
C VAL A 141 0.86 31.32 -15.13
N GLU A 142 0.11 31.07 -16.21
CA GLU A 142 -1.07 30.20 -16.17
C GLU A 142 -0.70 28.75 -15.80
N GLU A 143 0.28 28.13 -16.46
CA GLU A 143 0.69 26.75 -16.16
C GLU A 143 1.28 26.60 -14.75
N MET A 144 2.04 27.59 -14.25
CA MET A 144 2.50 27.62 -12.85
C MET A 144 1.31 27.72 -11.87
N SER A 145 0.38 28.64 -12.12
CA SER A 145 -0.84 28.84 -11.29
C SER A 145 -1.80 27.63 -11.33
N LYS A 146 -1.76 26.86 -12.42
CA LYS A 146 -2.52 25.62 -12.63
C LYS A 146 -1.85 24.43 -11.94
N ALA A 147 -0.52 24.34 -12.00
CA ALA A 147 0.26 23.36 -11.25
C ALA A 147 0.15 23.58 -9.73
N LEU A 148 0.23 24.83 -9.25
CA LEU A 148 0.08 25.18 -7.84
C LEU A 148 -1.31 24.78 -7.32
N ARG A 149 -2.39 25.16 -8.02
CA ARG A 149 -3.75 24.69 -7.71
C ARG A 149 -3.86 23.17 -7.66
N ARG A 150 -3.16 22.45 -8.55
CA ARG A 150 -3.16 20.98 -8.57
C ARG A 150 -2.41 20.38 -7.38
N ILE A 151 -1.26 20.92 -6.99
CA ILE A 151 -0.54 20.49 -5.78
C ILE A 151 -1.40 20.75 -4.53
N SER A 152 -2.02 21.94 -4.41
CA SER A 152 -2.97 22.25 -3.32
C SER A 152 -4.16 21.29 -3.25
N SER A 153 -4.59 20.70 -4.37
CA SER A 153 -5.63 19.65 -4.38
C SER A 153 -5.11 18.22 -4.12
N LEU A 154 -3.80 17.99 -4.26
CA LEU A 154 -3.17 16.68 -4.03
C LEU A 154 -2.73 16.49 -2.57
N ILE A 155 -2.31 17.54 -1.90
CA ILE A 155 -1.93 17.52 -0.47
C ILE A 155 -3.01 16.84 0.40
N PRO A 156 -4.28 17.32 0.46
CA PRO A 156 -5.29 16.70 1.30
C PRO A 156 -5.70 15.29 0.81
N ALA A 157 -5.55 14.99 -0.48
CA ALA A 157 -5.84 13.66 -1.01
C ALA A 157 -4.75 12.62 -0.66
N VAL A 158 -3.48 13.05 -0.56
CA VAL A 158 -2.38 12.22 -0.05
C VAL A 158 -2.51 12.07 1.47
N GLU A 159 -2.87 13.13 2.18
CA GLU A 159 -3.19 13.08 3.60
C GLU A 159 -4.35 12.08 3.87
N GLU A 160 -5.48 12.18 3.16
CA GLU A 160 -6.61 11.24 3.31
C GLU A 160 -6.27 9.79 2.91
N THR A 161 -5.42 9.57 1.88
CA THR A 161 -5.11 8.23 1.38
C THR A 161 -3.99 7.53 2.16
N PHE A 162 -3.05 8.29 2.73
CA PHE A 162 -1.81 7.77 3.33
C PHE A 162 -1.60 8.18 4.79
N ALA A 163 -2.51 8.95 5.40
CA ALA A 163 -2.57 9.02 6.85
C ALA A 163 -2.76 7.60 7.41
N SER A 164 -1.84 7.19 8.28
CA SER A 164 -2.07 6.03 9.14
C SER A 164 -3.38 6.20 9.89
N ALA A 165 -4.12 5.12 10.10
CA ALA A 165 -5.26 5.10 11.02
C ALA A 165 -4.77 5.13 12.48
N GLY A 166 -4.00 6.17 12.81
CA GLY A 166 -3.31 6.38 14.09
C GLY A 166 -4.30 6.72 15.20
N ASP A 167 -4.64 5.69 15.96
CA ASP A 167 -5.53 5.64 17.11
C ASP A 167 -6.96 6.19 16.91
N PRO A 168 -8.01 5.41 17.28
CA PRO A 168 -9.23 6.05 17.74
C PRO A 168 -8.88 6.80 19.04
N GLU A 169 -8.90 8.12 18.97
CA GLU A 169 -8.57 9.06 20.08
C GLU A 169 -9.06 8.50 21.42
N VAL A 170 -8.12 8.05 22.27
CA VAL A 170 -8.46 7.48 23.57
C VAL A 170 -9.03 8.59 24.43
N GLU A 171 -10.36 8.57 24.55
CA GLU A 171 -11.18 9.58 25.23
C GLU A 171 -10.49 10.04 26.53
N PRO A 172 -10.13 11.32 26.65
CA PRO A 172 -9.16 11.76 27.63
C PRO A 172 -9.67 11.47 29.03
N ALA A 173 -8.99 10.54 29.72
CA ALA A 173 -9.43 9.93 30.96
C ALA A 173 -9.90 11.00 31.96
N THR A 174 -11.19 10.99 32.27
CA THR A 174 -11.80 11.97 33.15
C THR A 174 -11.14 11.89 34.53
N PRO A 175 -10.74 13.02 35.13
CA PRO A 175 -9.96 12.99 36.37
C PRO A 175 -10.77 12.36 37.50
N ASP A 176 -10.20 11.31 38.07
CA ASP A 176 -10.79 10.47 39.10
C ASP A 176 -11.32 11.28 40.30
N THR A 177 -12.62 11.16 40.60
CA THR A 177 -13.23 11.66 41.84
C THR A 177 -14.52 10.89 42.16
N THR A 178 -14.42 9.64 42.63
CA THR A 178 -15.46 9.03 43.48
C THR A 178 -14.81 8.03 44.47
N PRO A 179 -15.03 8.14 45.79
CA PRO A 179 -14.23 7.41 46.79
C PRO A 179 -14.56 5.90 46.86
N PRO A 180 -13.63 5.08 47.40
CA PRO A 180 -13.79 3.63 47.48
C PRO A 180 -14.89 3.21 48.48
N PRO A 181 -15.56 2.06 48.26
CA PRO A 181 -16.48 1.48 49.23
C PRO A 181 -15.71 0.88 50.41
N ASP A 182 -15.92 1.43 51.60
CA ASP A 182 -15.34 0.93 52.85
C ASP A 182 -16.04 -0.36 53.30
N ASN A 183 -15.29 -1.46 53.37
CA ASN A 183 -15.64 -2.73 54.04
C ASN A 183 -14.40 -3.64 54.14
N ALA A 184 -13.43 -3.27 54.99
CA ALA A 184 -12.29 -4.14 55.29
C ALA A 184 -12.66 -5.23 56.32
N PRO A 185 -12.39 -6.53 56.06
CA PRO A 185 -12.41 -7.54 57.11
C PRO A 185 -11.19 -7.34 58.03
N GLU A 186 -11.46 -7.25 59.33
CA GLU A 186 -10.49 -7.00 60.40
C GLU A 186 -9.47 -8.15 60.52
N TYR A 187 -8.17 -7.85 60.66
CA TYR A 187 -7.09 -8.84 60.73
C TYR A 187 -6.22 -8.60 61.98
N ASP A 188 -6.21 -9.57 62.90
CA ASP A 188 -5.62 -9.44 64.24
C ASP A 188 -4.55 -10.54 64.49
N PRO A 189 -3.24 -10.19 64.59
CA PRO A 189 -2.14 -11.14 64.80
C PRO A 189 -1.33 -10.88 66.10
N PRO A 190 -0.34 -11.73 66.49
CA PRO A 190 0.08 -13.03 65.95
C PRO A 190 -0.25 -14.17 66.98
N ALA A 191 0.55 -15.15 67.45
CA ALA A 191 1.97 -15.53 67.36
C ALA A 191 2.16 -17.08 67.61
N PRO A 192 3.26 -17.66 68.16
CA PRO A 192 4.00 -18.66 67.37
C PRO A 192 4.33 -20.02 68.04
N ASP A 193 4.23 -21.10 67.28
CA ASP A 193 5.13 -22.28 67.24
C ASP A 193 4.67 -23.23 66.12
N GLY A 194 5.51 -24.00 65.41
CA GLY A 194 6.97 -24.08 65.42
C GLY A 194 7.47 -25.17 64.44
N ASN A 195 8.78 -25.19 64.16
CA ASN A 195 9.52 -26.16 63.33
C ASN A 195 9.32 -26.11 61.78
N PRO A 196 10.39 -26.05 60.96
CA PRO A 196 10.33 -26.10 59.50
C PRO A 196 10.75 -27.46 58.90
N GLU A 197 10.19 -27.84 57.74
CA GLU A 197 10.78 -28.85 56.85
C GLU A 197 10.81 -28.35 55.39
N LEU A 198 11.78 -28.85 54.62
CA LEU A 198 12.14 -28.40 53.26
C LEU A 198 11.71 -29.44 52.19
N PRO A 199 11.68 -29.09 50.90
CA PRO A 199 10.72 -29.70 49.96
C PRO A 199 11.14 -31.04 49.35
N SER A 200 10.12 -31.82 48.96
CA SER A 200 10.14 -32.97 48.04
C SER A 200 8.72 -33.11 47.47
N GLU A 201 8.45 -33.47 46.23
CA GLU A 201 9.31 -33.94 45.12
C GLU A 201 9.01 -33.16 43.82
N ILE A 202 9.95 -33.17 42.86
CA ILE A 202 9.66 -32.81 41.46
C ILE A 202 9.60 -34.13 40.67
N PRO A 203 8.50 -34.44 39.94
CA PRO A 203 8.41 -35.68 39.17
C PRO A 203 9.44 -35.68 38.01
N PRO A 204 10.11 -36.82 37.74
CA PRO A 204 11.23 -36.85 36.79
C PRO A 204 10.79 -36.70 35.33
N VAL A 205 11.48 -35.82 34.60
CA VAL A 205 11.37 -35.71 33.15
C VAL A 205 11.99 -36.95 32.50
N MET A 206 11.22 -37.64 31.64
CA MET A 206 11.74 -38.69 30.77
C MET A 206 12.08 -38.11 29.40
N ASP A 207 13.36 -37.80 29.19
CA ASP A 207 13.90 -37.48 27.86
C ASP A 207 14.10 -38.75 26.99
N PRO A 208 14.05 -38.63 25.65
CA PRO A 208 13.85 -39.76 24.74
C PRO A 208 15.15 -40.48 24.36
N LYS A 209 15.02 -41.71 23.82
CA LYS A 209 16.12 -42.36 23.09
C LYS A 209 15.68 -43.40 22.06
N MET A 210 16.24 -43.22 20.86
CA MET A 210 16.52 -44.22 19.80
C MET A 210 15.37 -45.11 19.31
#